data_AF-A0A8S9SD52-F1
#
_entry.id   AF-A0A8S9SD52-F1
#
_cell.length_a   1.000
_cell.length_b   1.000
_cell.length_c   1.000
_cell.angle_alpha   90.00
_cell.angle_beta   90.00
_cell.angle_gamma   90.00
#
_symmetry.space_group_name_H-M   'P 1'
#
loop_
_entity.id
_entity.type
_entity.pdbx_description
1 polymer ?
#
loop_
_entity_poly.entity_id
_entity_poly.type
_entity_poly.pdbx_seq_one_letter_code
_entity_poly.pdbx_strand_id
1 'polypeptide(L)'
;MMTWISPAEMFGKREILSVESVFKSHPKGCLIILSSTMDSPLGFRILKPFLDRGYRVTAITPNLPYLLKDTAGETWLEEILTGKRDPGKISLAQNLSNLMRLAYLFKFGGVYLDTDMIVLKSFKRLRNVIGAQTLEPVTRNWTRLNNAVLIFDKNHPLLLKCIQEFALTFNGNVWGHNGPYLVSRVARAVEGTEGYNFSVVTPSAFYSVNWVEIEKLFKVPRTEKDLKRVQVKVLEMQRRSYGLHLWNKFSSKFEIEEGSAMDKIVTDHCVICEKVTAS
;
A
#
# COMPACT_ATOMS: atom_id res chain seq x y z
N MET A 1 4.23 -7.89 0.15
CA MET A 1 2.90 -8.47 0.38
C MET A 1 1.87 -7.39 0.07
N MET A 2 0.78 -7.77 -0.59
CA MET A 2 -0.40 -6.93 -0.84
C MET A 2 -1.64 -7.66 -0.33
N THR A 3 -2.74 -6.94 -0.12
CA THR A 3 -4.05 -7.55 0.17
C THR A 3 -5.06 -7.19 -0.92
N TRP A 4 -5.86 -8.16 -1.37
CA TRP A 4 -6.95 -7.93 -2.30
C TRP A 4 -8.20 -8.72 -1.88
N ILE A 5 -9.28 -8.02 -1.54
CA ILE A 5 -10.52 -8.64 -1.02
C ILE A 5 -11.70 -8.42 -1.98
N SER A 6 -11.48 -7.70 -3.08
CA SER A 6 -12.47 -7.52 -4.15
C SER A 6 -12.50 -8.76 -5.07
N PRO A 7 -13.52 -8.92 -5.93
CA PRO A 7 -13.53 -9.95 -6.97
C PRO A 7 -12.26 -9.91 -7.83
N ALA A 8 -11.84 -11.06 -8.35
CA ALA A 8 -10.60 -11.16 -9.14
C ALA A 8 -10.74 -10.45 -10.50
N GLU A 9 -11.96 -10.38 -11.04
CA GLU A 9 -12.30 -9.65 -12.27
C GLU A 9 -12.02 -8.15 -12.16
N MET A 10 -12.00 -7.62 -10.94
CA MET A 10 -11.69 -6.22 -10.68
C MET A 10 -10.18 -5.96 -10.52
N PHE A 11 -9.33 -6.99 -10.52
CA PHE A 11 -7.88 -6.84 -10.46
C PHE A 11 -7.36 -6.40 -11.83
N GLY A 12 -7.45 -5.10 -12.09
CA GLY A 12 -7.32 -4.53 -13.42
C GLY A 12 -5.93 -3.99 -13.73
N LYS A 13 -5.87 -3.15 -14.78
CA LYS A 13 -4.62 -2.56 -15.30
C LYS A 13 -3.82 -1.79 -14.24
N ARG A 14 -4.51 -1.13 -13.29
CA ARG A 14 -3.88 -0.33 -12.23
C ARG A 14 -3.20 -1.21 -11.18
N GLU A 15 -3.86 -2.27 -10.76
CA GLU A 15 -3.30 -3.25 -9.83
C GLU A 15 -2.15 -4.01 -10.49
N ILE A 16 -2.28 -4.36 -11.78
CA ILE A 16 -1.19 -4.94 -12.58
C ILE A 16 0.01 -4.00 -12.63
N LEU A 17 -0.19 -2.70 -12.89
CA LEU A 17 0.89 -1.71 -12.87
C LEU A 17 1.60 -1.66 -11.50
N SER A 18 0.86 -1.79 -10.40
CA SER A 18 1.46 -1.89 -9.07
C SER A 18 2.37 -3.11 -8.95
N VAL A 19 1.92 -4.29 -9.42
CA VAL A 19 2.73 -5.52 -9.47
C VAL A 19 3.97 -5.35 -10.37
N GLU A 20 3.80 -4.76 -11.55
CA GLU A 20 4.90 -4.49 -12.48
C GLU A 20 5.97 -3.59 -11.84
N SER A 21 5.54 -2.52 -11.17
CA SER A 21 6.46 -1.60 -10.49
C SER A 21 7.27 -2.28 -9.39
N VAL A 22 6.69 -3.23 -8.66
CA VAL A 22 7.40 -4.07 -7.69
C VAL A 22 8.49 -4.87 -8.38
N PHE A 23 8.17 -5.59 -9.46
CA PHE A 23 9.17 -6.42 -10.15
C PHE A 23 10.19 -5.62 -10.95
N LYS A 24 9.85 -4.41 -11.39
CA LYS A 24 10.81 -3.45 -11.96
C LYS A 24 11.89 -3.06 -10.95
N SER A 25 11.48 -2.72 -9.73
CA SER A 25 12.39 -2.26 -8.67
C SER A 25 13.05 -3.41 -7.88
N HIS A 26 12.42 -4.58 -7.89
CA HIS A 26 12.83 -5.78 -7.17
C HIS A 26 12.64 -7.03 -8.05
N PRO A 27 13.45 -7.21 -9.10
CA PRO A 27 13.27 -8.32 -10.06
C PRO A 27 13.45 -9.71 -9.45
N LYS A 28 14.21 -9.79 -8.35
CA LYS A 28 14.37 -11.01 -7.55
C LYS A 28 13.47 -11.02 -6.30
N GLY A 29 12.48 -10.14 -6.20
CA GLY A 29 11.54 -10.11 -5.08
C GLY A 29 10.60 -11.31 -5.07
N CYS A 30 9.85 -11.47 -3.98
CA CYS A 30 8.66 -12.33 -3.92
C CYS A 30 7.46 -11.46 -3.61
N LEU A 31 6.39 -11.60 -4.39
CA LEU A 31 5.12 -10.94 -4.13
C LEU A 31 4.08 -11.98 -3.72
N ILE A 32 3.53 -11.80 -2.52
CA ILE A 32 2.36 -12.53 -2.05
C ILE A 32 1.19 -11.55 -2.02
N ILE A 33 0.07 -11.95 -2.63
CA ILE A 33 -1.21 -11.26 -2.58
C ILE A 33 -2.15 -12.07 -1.68
N LEU A 34 -2.46 -11.56 -0.49
CA LEU A 34 -3.44 -12.18 0.40
C LEU A 34 -4.83 -11.91 -0.15
N SER A 35 -5.46 -12.94 -0.70
CA SER A 35 -6.71 -12.83 -1.44
C SER A 35 -7.33 -14.20 -1.70
N SER A 36 -8.55 -14.43 -1.19
CA SER A 36 -9.32 -15.63 -1.51
C SER A 36 -9.86 -15.62 -2.94
N THR A 37 -10.09 -14.44 -3.52
CA THR A 37 -10.62 -14.31 -4.88
C THR A 37 -9.53 -14.51 -5.94
N MET A 38 -8.31 -14.04 -5.69
CA MET A 38 -7.16 -14.25 -6.57
C MET A 38 -6.50 -15.62 -6.40
N ASP A 39 -6.70 -16.29 -5.27
CA ASP A 39 -6.32 -17.70 -5.07
C ASP A 39 -7.33 -18.62 -5.78
N SER A 40 -7.37 -18.50 -7.11
CA SER A 40 -8.36 -19.13 -7.98
C SER A 40 -7.80 -19.34 -9.39
N PRO A 41 -8.44 -20.15 -10.26
CA PRO A 41 -8.03 -20.28 -11.66
C PRO A 41 -8.01 -18.95 -12.43
N LEU A 42 -8.92 -18.01 -12.11
CA LEU A 42 -8.92 -16.69 -12.72
C LEU A 42 -7.73 -15.86 -12.25
N GLY A 43 -7.48 -15.80 -10.94
CA GLY A 43 -6.32 -15.07 -10.41
C GLY A 43 -4.99 -15.65 -10.90
N PHE A 44 -4.89 -16.99 -11.05
CA PHE A 44 -3.74 -17.62 -11.71
C PHE A 44 -3.57 -17.10 -13.15
N ARG A 45 -4.64 -17.04 -13.95
CA ARG A 45 -4.56 -16.49 -15.32
C ARG A 45 -4.12 -15.02 -15.33
N ILE A 46 -4.60 -14.21 -14.40
CA ILE A 46 -4.21 -12.79 -14.26
C ILE A 46 -2.71 -12.68 -13.93
N LEU A 47 -2.18 -13.56 -13.09
CA LEU A 47 -0.76 -13.53 -12.66
C LEU A 47 0.19 -14.29 -13.60
N LYS A 48 -0.34 -15.15 -14.47
CA LYS A 48 0.43 -15.99 -15.40
C LYS A 48 1.47 -15.21 -16.23
N PRO A 49 1.19 -14.00 -16.77
CA PRO A 49 2.19 -13.25 -17.53
C PRO A 49 3.47 -12.93 -16.75
N PHE A 50 3.38 -12.79 -15.42
CA PHE A 50 4.54 -12.59 -14.54
C PHE A 50 5.27 -13.91 -14.29
N LEU A 51 4.53 -14.99 -14.03
CA LEU A 51 5.08 -16.33 -13.80
C LEU A 51 5.85 -16.83 -15.03
N ASP A 52 5.29 -16.65 -16.23
CA ASP A 52 5.92 -17.03 -17.50
C ASP A 52 7.26 -16.32 -17.74
N ARG A 53 7.45 -15.14 -17.11
CA ARG A 53 8.70 -14.35 -17.15
C ARG A 53 9.65 -14.65 -15.99
N GLY A 54 9.34 -15.66 -15.18
CA GLY A 54 10.15 -16.09 -14.03
C GLY A 54 10.02 -15.22 -12.78
N TYR A 55 9.05 -14.29 -12.73
CA TYR A 55 8.79 -13.53 -11.52
C TYR A 55 8.08 -14.39 -10.48
N ARG A 56 8.41 -14.15 -9.20
CA ARG A 56 7.85 -14.90 -8.07
C ARG A 56 6.64 -14.16 -7.51
N VAL A 57 5.45 -14.46 -8.04
CA VAL A 57 4.18 -13.93 -7.56
C VAL A 57 3.22 -15.06 -7.23
N THR A 58 2.46 -14.92 -6.15
CA THR A 58 1.39 -15.87 -5.82
C THR A 58 0.27 -15.15 -5.08
N ALA A 59 -0.96 -15.61 -5.29
CA ALA A 59 -2.11 -15.24 -4.48
C ALA A 59 -2.47 -16.40 -3.55
N ILE A 60 -2.79 -16.09 -2.30
CA ILE A 60 -3.06 -17.09 -1.27
C ILE A 60 -4.27 -16.66 -0.45
N THR A 61 -5.20 -17.57 -0.22
CA THR A 61 -6.31 -17.39 0.72
C THR A 61 -5.75 -17.24 2.15
N PRO A 62 -5.97 -16.10 2.83
CA PRO A 62 -5.41 -15.90 4.16
C PRO A 62 -6.10 -16.80 5.19
N ASN A 63 -5.33 -17.62 5.90
CA ASN A 63 -5.80 -18.30 7.11
C ASN A 63 -5.81 -17.29 8.28
N LEU A 64 -6.94 -16.61 8.49
CA LEU A 64 -7.07 -15.55 9.50
C LEU A 64 -6.79 -16.05 10.94
N PRO A 65 -7.34 -17.21 11.40
CA PRO A 65 -6.99 -17.74 12.72
C PRO A 65 -5.49 -17.93 12.90
N TYR A 66 -4.80 -18.50 11.91
CA TYR A 66 -3.35 -18.62 11.97
C TYR A 66 -2.67 -17.25 11.98
N LEU A 67 -3.08 -16.34 11.10
CA LEU A 67 -2.45 -15.03 10.95
C LEU A 67 -2.53 -14.19 12.22
N LEU A 68 -3.65 -14.28 12.94
CA LEU A 68 -3.92 -13.50 14.15
C LEU A 68 -3.50 -14.20 15.43
N LYS A 69 -3.14 -15.49 15.37
CA LYS A 69 -2.73 -16.28 16.53
C LYS A 69 -1.73 -15.57 17.44
N ASP A 70 -1.96 -15.67 18.75
CA ASP A 70 -1.22 -15.09 19.85
C ASP A 70 -1.23 -13.54 19.83
N THR A 71 -2.30 -12.95 19.29
CA THR A 71 -2.52 -11.50 19.28
C THR A 71 -3.96 -11.14 19.65
N ALA A 72 -4.19 -9.89 20.06
CA ALA A 72 -5.55 -9.38 20.31
C ALA A 72 -6.47 -9.41 19.07
N GLY A 73 -5.90 -9.60 17.88
CA GLY A 73 -6.66 -9.78 16.66
C GLY A 73 -7.55 -11.03 16.66
N GLU A 74 -7.19 -12.08 17.42
CA GLU A 74 -8.03 -13.29 17.54
C GLU A 74 -9.37 -12.97 18.16
N THR A 75 -9.36 -12.29 19.31
CA THR A 75 -10.57 -11.88 20.02
C THR A 75 -11.43 -10.98 19.14
N TRP A 76 -10.82 -10.01 18.44
CA TRP A 76 -11.57 -9.17 17.50
C TRP A 76 -12.22 -9.99 16.38
N LEU A 77 -11.50 -10.96 15.80
CA LEU A 77 -12.05 -11.82 14.75
C LEU A 77 -13.21 -12.67 15.28
N GLU A 78 -13.05 -13.29 16.45
CA GLU A 78 -14.12 -14.06 17.10
C GLU A 78 -15.36 -13.20 17.31
N GLU A 79 -15.20 -12.01 17.89
CA GLU A 79 -16.32 -11.11 18.18
C GLU A 79 -17.06 -10.65 16.91
N ILE A 80 -16.33 -10.42 15.81
CA ILE A 80 -16.94 -10.12 14.50
C ILE A 80 -17.71 -11.33 13.97
N LEU A 81 -17.13 -12.53 14.03
CA LEU A 81 -17.77 -13.75 13.53
C LEU A 81 -19.00 -14.16 14.34
N THR A 82 -18.98 -13.95 15.66
CA THR A 82 -20.12 -14.25 16.54
C THR A 82 -21.14 -13.11 16.63
N GLY A 83 -20.90 -11.97 15.96
CA GLY A 83 -21.77 -10.80 16.02
C GLY A 83 -21.77 -10.05 17.36
N LYS A 84 -20.77 -10.30 18.23
CA LYS A 84 -20.59 -9.57 19.50
C LYS A 84 -20.05 -8.15 19.28
N ARG A 85 -19.37 -7.92 18.15
CA ARG A 85 -18.84 -6.62 17.76
C ARG A 85 -19.50 -6.13 16.48
N ASP A 86 -19.99 -4.90 16.49
CA ASP A 86 -20.54 -4.22 15.32
C ASP A 86 -19.42 -3.96 14.28
N PRO A 87 -19.55 -4.46 13.04
CA PRO A 87 -18.58 -4.17 11.97
C PRO A 87 -18.61 -2.71 11.50
N GLY A 88 -19.68 -1.97 11.80
CA GLY A 88 -19.89 -0.57 11.43
C GLY A 88 -20.20 -0.34 9.95
N LYS A 89 -20.25 0.94 9.56
CA LYS A 89 -20.64 1.40 8.20
C LYS A 89 -19.52 1.35 7.17
N ILE A 90 -18.26 1.43 7.59
CA ILE A 90 -17.11 1.32 6.69
C ILE A 90 -16.91 -0.16 6.38
N SER A 91 -16.64 -0.47 5.10
CA SER A 91 -16.45 -1.83 4.60
C SER A 91 -15.61 -2.69 5.55
N LEU A 92 -16.17 -3.83 5.98
CA LEU A 92 -15.46 -4.81 6.79
C LEU A 92 -14.22 -5.32 6.06
N ALA A 93 -14.29 -5.48 4.73
CA ALA A 93 -13.12 -5.84 3.93
C ALA A 93 -11.99 -4.81 4.05
N GLN A 94 -12.31 -3.50 4.01
CA GLN A 94 -11.31 -2.45 4.19
C GLN A 94 -10.66 -2.55 5.59
N ASN A 95 -11.47 -2.75 6.63
CA ASN A 95 -10.96 -2.90 7.99
C ASN A 95 -10.14 -4.18 8.16
N LEU A 96 -10.57 -5.30 7.57
CA LEU A 96 -9.84 -6.56 7.58
C LEU A 96 -8.48 -6.43 6.87
N SER A 97 -8.40 -5.72 5.74
CA SER A 97 -7.13 -5.40 5.08
C SER A 97 -6.19 -4.58 5.98
N ASN A 98 -6.72 -3.64 6.78
CA ASN A 98 -5.92 -2.89 7.76
C ASN A 98 -5.36 -3.79 8.87
N LEU A 99 -6.10 -4.80 9.32
CA LEU A 99 -5.61 -5.75 10.30
C LEU A 99 -4.62 -6.75 9.68
N MET A 100 -4.95 -7.36 8.54
CA MET A 100 -4.12 -8.36 7.87
C MET A 100 -2.73 -7.83 7.53
N ARG A 101 -2.61 -6.57 7.09
CA ARG A 101 -1.30 -5.98 6.77
C ARG A 101 -0.39 -5.88 7.99
N LEU A 102 -0.95 -5.54 9.14
CA LEU A 102 -0.22 -5.46 10.40
C LEU A 102 0.17 -6.86 10.90
N ALA A 103 -0.79 -7.79 10.92
CA ALA A 103 -0.60 -9.15 11.40
C ALA A 103 0.40 -9.94 10.54
N TYR A 104 0.34 -9.80 9.22
CA TYR A 104 1.31 -10.43 8.33
C TYR A 104 2.72 -9.90 8.56
N LEU A 105 2.89 -8.58 8.63
CA LEU A 105 4.22 -8.01 8.90
C LEU A 105 4.73 -8.39 10.28
N PHE A 106 3.85 -8.49 11.28
CA PHE A 106 4.24 -8.95 12.60
C PHE A 106 4.75 -10.40 12.53
N LYS A 107 4.05 -11.27 11.81
CA LYS A 107 4.39 -12.71 11.76
C LYS A 107 5.54 -13.07 10.82
N PHE A 108 5.71 -12.33 9.73
CA PHE A 108 6.64 -12.67 8.65
C PHE A 108 7.64 -11.57 8.30
N GLY A 109 7.41 -10.33 8.73
CA GLY A 109 8.21 -9.17 8.33
C GLY A 109 8.11 -8.84 6.84
N GLY A 110 9.00 -7.97 6.39
CA GLY A 110 9.14 -7.58 4.99
C GLY A 110 8.43 -6.27 4.68
N VAL A 111 7.75 -6.23 3.53
CA VAL A 111 7.12 -5.01 3.00
C VAL A 111 5.65 -5.27 2.72
N TYR A 112 4.81 -4.39 3.21
CA TYR A 112 3.42 -4.25 2.79
C TYR A 112 3.27 -3.10 1.80
N LEU A 113 2.43 -3.29 0.78
CA LEU A 113 1.98 -2.26 -0.16
C LEU A 113 0.46 -2.40 -0.38
N ASP A 114 -0.26 -1.29 -0.40
CA ASP A 114 -1.58 -1.24 -1.03
C ASP A 114 -1.43 -1.52 -2.54
N THR A 115 -2.47 -2.08 -3.16
CA THR A 115 -2.45 -2.47 -4.59
C THR A 115 -2.48 -1.30 -5.56
N ASP A 116 -2.53 -0.08 -5.05
CA ASP A 116 -2.47 1.18 -5.78
C ASP A 116 -1.21 2.00 -5.42
N MET A 117 -0.18 1.33 -4.88
CA MET A 117 1.18 1.86 -4.72
C MET A 117 2.05 1.52 -5.93
N ILE A 118 2.65 2.52 -6.56
CA ILE A 118 3.67 2.34 -7.61
C ILE A 118 5.05 2.46 -6.96
N VAL A 119 5.86 1.42 -7.08
CA VAL A 119 7.24 1.38 -6.59
C VAL A 119 8.17 2.04 -7.61
N LEU A 120 8.72 3.19 -7.25
CA LEU A 120 9.62 3.99 -8.10
C LEU A 120 11.10 3.67 -7.86
N LYS A 121 11.45 3.19 -6.66
CA LYS A 121 12.82 2.84 -6.29
C LYS A 121 12.89 1.64 -5.37
N SER A 122 14.05 0.99 -5.35
CA SER A 122 14.31 -0.14 -4.47
C SER A 122 14.25 0.22 -2.98
N PHE A 123 13.52 -0.58 -2.21
CA PHE A 123 13.41 -0.44 -0.75
C PHE A 123 14.52 -1.14 0.05
N LYS A 124 15.56 -1.68 -0.61
CA LYS A 124 16.63 -2.46 0.07
C LYS A 124 17.35 -1.72 1.20
N ARG A 125 17.32 -0.38 1.19
CA ARG A 125 17.94 0.48 2.21
C ARG A 125 16.96 0.92 3.32
N LEU A 126 15.72 0.45 3.29
CA LEU A 126 14.68 0.80 4.26
C LEU A 126 14.44 -0.38 5.19
N ARG A 127 14.32 -0.09 6.49
CA ARG A 127 14.06 -1.08 7.54
C ARG A 127 13.34 -0.40 8.70
N ASN A 128 12.25 -1.01 9.19
CA ASN A 128 11.39 -0.46 10.24
C ASN A 128 10.94 0.98 9.93
N VAL A 129 10.35 1.17 8.75
CA VAL A 129 9.93 2.46 8.21
C VAL A 129 8.42 2.54 8.05
N ILE A 130 7.87 3.69 8.43
CA ILE A 130 6.50 4.12 8.13
C ILE A 130 6.52 5.51 7.48
N GLY A 131 5.63 5.76 6.52
CA GLY A 131 5.56 7.04 5.83
C GLY A 131 4.63 8.04 6.51
N ALA A 132 5.08 9.28 6.66
CA ALA A 132 4.22 10.40 6.98
C ALA A 132 3.39 10.80 5.76
N GLN A 133 2.07 10.82 5.90
CA GLN A 133 1.15 11.31 4.88
C GLN A 133 1.11 12.84 4.85
N THR A 134 1.06 13.47 6.02
CA THR A 134 0.97 14.93 6.16
C THR A 134 1.93 15.43 7.22
N LEU A 135 2.43 16.65 7.02
CA LEU A 135 3.25 17.39 7.99
C LEU A 135 2.49 18.65 8.42
N GLU A 136 2.78 19.11 9.64
CA GLU A 136 2.43 20.46 10.05
C GLU A 136 3.31 21.47 9.26
N PRO A 137 2.75 22.55 8.70
CA PRO A 137 3.47 23.44 7.78
C PRO A 137 4.75 24.08 8.35
N VAL A 138 4.79 24.43 9.63
CA VAL A 138 5.84 25.24 10.25
C VAL A 138 6.94 24.37 10.87
N THR A 139 6.57 23.55 11.84
CA THR A 139 7.44 22.63 12.59
C THR A 139 7.95 21.48 11.74
N ARG A 140 7.26 21.17 10.63
CA ARG A 140 7.54 20.02 9.75
C ARG A 140 7.39 18.66 10.46
N ASN A 141 6.81 18.65 11.65
CA ASN A 141 6.45 17.42 12.35
C ASN A 141 5.33 16.71 11.61
N TRP A 142 5.36 15.38 11.60
CA TRP A 142 4.30 14.60 10.99
C TRP A 142 2.99 14.75 11.79
N THR A 143 1.87 14.89 11.09
CA THR A 143 0.52 14.98 11.70
C THR A 143 -0.31 13.73 11.43
N ARG A 144 0.02 13.00 10.36
CA ARG A 144 -0.62 11.75 9.97
C ARG A 144 0.43 10.81 9.40
N LEU A 145 0.50 9.61 9.94
CA LEU A 145 1.13 8.46 9.30
C LEU A 145 0.10 7.70 8.49
N ASN A 146 0.54 6.94 7.50
CA ASN A 146 -0.32 6.10 6.68
C ASN A 146 0.30 4.70 6.55
N ASN A 147 -0.57 3.70 6.47
CA ASN A 147 -0.25 2.28 6.45
C ASN A 147 -0.44 1.62 5.06
N ALA A 148 -0.51 2.42 3.99
CA ALA A 148 -0.50 1.96 2.60
C ALA A 148 0.87 1.41 2.17
N VAL A 149 1.93 1.77 2.89
CA VAL A 149 3.23 1.14 2.80
C VAL A 149 3.81 1.01 4.20
N LEU A 150 4.29 -0.19 4.53
CA LEU A 150 4.92 -0.48 5.82
C LEU A 150 6.11 -1.41 5.57
N ILE A 151 7.26 -1.11 6.15
CA ILE A 151 8.49 -1.89 5.97
C ILE A 151 9.00 -2.23 7.35
N PHE A 152 8.85 -3.47 7.80
CA PHE A 152 9.18 -3.84 9.18
C PHE A 152 9.77 -5.24 9.26
N ASP A 153 10.68 -5.41 10.21
CA ASP A 153 11.15 -6.72 10.61
C ASP A 153 10.01 -7.53 11.24
N LYS A 154 10.15 -8.85 11.17
CA LYS A 154 9.28 -9.78 11.89
C LYS A 154 9.33 -9.48 13.40
N ASN A 155 8.20 -9.67 14.07
CA ASN A 155 8.00 -9.49 15.51
C ASN A 155 8.22 -8.04 16.01
N HIS A 156 8.22 -7.04 15.13
CA HIS A 156 8.44 -5.67 15.55
C HIS A 156 7.34 -5.19 16.54
N PRO A 157 7.69 -4.67 17.73
CA PRO A 157 6.72 -4.39 18.80
C PRO A 157 5.70 -3.30 18.44
N LEU A 158 6.07 -2.35 17.57
CA LEU A 158 5.12 -1.38 17.01
C LEU A 158 3.93 -2.06 16.31
N LEU A 159 4.18 -3.15 15.56
CA LEU A 159 3.11 -3.86 14.84
C LEU A 159 2.17 -4.58 15.81
N LEU A 160 2.73 -5.22 16.84
CA LEU A 160 1.93 -5.85 17.90
C LEU A 160 1.06 -4.84 18.63
N LYS A 161 1.62 -3.68 18.99
CA LYS A 161 0.90 -2.57 19.62
C LYS A 161 -0.22 -2.04 18.70
N CYS A 162 0.02 -1.97 17.39
CA CYS A 162 -1.01 -1.62 16.41
C CYS A 162 -2.14 -2.66 16.33
N ILE A 163 -1.83 -3.96 16.37
CA ILE A 163 -2.85 -5.02 16.38
C ILE A 163 -3.69 -4.96 17.66
N GLN A 164 -3.04 -4.71 18.81
CA GLN A 164 -3.72 -4.50 20.09
C GLN A 164 -4.65 -3.29 20.05
N GLU A 165 -4.16 -2.13 19.61
CA GLU A 165 -4.96 -0.92 19.43
C GLU A 165 -6.13 -1.15 18.47
N PHE A 166 -5.93 -1.91 17.39
CA PHE A 166 -6.98 -2.24 16.42
C PHE A 166 -8.12 -2.98 17.10
N ALA A 167 -7.82 -4.05 17.83
CA ALA A 167 -8.82 -4.86 18.51
C ALA A 167 -9.55 -4.08 19.61
N LEU A 168 -8.80 -3.36 20.46
CA LEU A 168 -9.34 -2.65 21.62
C LEU A 168 -10.21 -1.47 21.22
N THR A 169 -9.77 -0.70 20.23
CA THR A 169 -10.40 0.59 19.88
C THR A 169 -11.18 0.53 18.57
N PHE A 170 -11.41 -0.67 18.02
CA PHE A 170 -12.06 -0.84 16.72
C PHE A 170 -13.31 0.03 16.60
N ASN A 171 -13.34 0.85 15.55
CA ASN A 171 -14.52 1.63 15.21
C ASN A 171 -14.76 1.56 13.71
N GLY A 172 -15.68 0.68 13.32
CA GLY A 172 -16.08 0.51 11.93
C GLY A 172 -16.90 1.67 11.36
N ASN A 173 -17.26 2.68 12.15
CA ASN A 173 -18.07 3.82 11.71
C ASN A 173 -17.24 5.04 11.30
N VAL A 174 -15.93 5.06 11.57
CA VAL A 174 -15.05 6.22 11.31
C VAL A 174 -13.98 5.85 10.29
N TRP A 175 -14.01 6.48 9.12
CA TRP A 175 -13.03 6.23 8.07
C TRP A 175 -11.61 6.55 8.56
N GLY A 176 -10.68 5.63 8.31
CA GLY A 176 -9.28 5.76 8.69
C GLY A 176 -8.98 5.48 10.18
N HIS A 177 -9.99 5.37 11.05
CA HIS A 177 -9.80 5.12 12.48
C HIS A 177 -8.95 3.89 12.75
N ASN A 178 -9.22 2.79 12.02
CA ASN A 178 -8.52 1.51 12.14
C ASN A 178 -7.28 1.39 11.21
N GLY A 179 -6.91 2.46 10.50
CA GLY A 179 -5.82 2.47 9.53
C GLY A 179 -4.85 3.62 9.79
N PRO A 180 -4.78 4.66 8.94
CA PRO A 180 -3.86 5.79 9.12
C PRO A 180 -3.93 6.45 10.50
N TYR A 181 -5.12 6.56 11.10
CA TYR A 181 -5.28 7.20 12.41
C TYR A 181 -4.74 6.31 13.53
N LEU A 182 -5.00 5.00 13.47
CA LEU A 182 -4.46 4.01 14.39
C LEU A 182 -2.94 4.03 14.42
N VAL A 183 -2.28 3.88 13.26
CA VAL A 183 -0.81 3.83 13.21
C VAL A 183 -0.18 5.15 13.68
N SER A 184 -0.88 6.28 13.48
CA SER A 184 -0.45 7.58 14.01
C SER A 184 -0.54 7.64 15.54
N ARG A 185 -1.65 7.17 16.14
CA ARG A 185 -1.83 7.16 17.60
C ARG A 185 -0.77 6.28 18.26
N VAL A 186 -0.58 5.07 17.72
CA VAL A 186 0.39 4.11 18.27
C VAL A 186 1.82 4.62 18.14
N ALA A 187 2.22 5.12 16.96
CA ALA A 187 3.56 5.67 16.78
C ALA A 187 3.84 6.83 17.73
N ARG A 188 2.87 7.73 17.95
CA ARG A 188 3.04 8.85 18.89
C ARG A 188 3.12 8.40 20.34
N ALA A 189 2.36 7.37 20.72
CA ALA A 189 2.33 6.84 22.07
C ALA A 189 3.62 6.13 22.48
N VAL A 190 4.45 5.70 21.51
CA VAL A 190 5.72 4.99 21.77
C VAL A 190 6.94 5.77 21.28
N GLU A 191 6.75 6.99 20.79
CA GLU A 191 7.84 7.86 20.34
C GLU A 191 8.80 8.12 21.51
N GLY A 192 10.10 7.95 21.29
CA GLY A 192 11.13 8.07 22.33
C GLY A 192 11.15 6.93 23.37
N THR A 193 10.29 5.91 23.23
CA THR A 193 10.30 4.75 24.14
C THR A 193 11.32 3.71 23.68
N GLU A 194 12.15 3.23 24.61
CA GLU A 194 13.12 2.17 24.33
C GLU A 194 12.44 0.90 23.78
N GLY A 195 13.06 0.26 22.79
CA GLY A 195 12.56 -0.97 22.16
C GLY A 195 11.61 -0.76 20.98
N TYR A 196 11.11 0.46 20.72
CA TYR A 196 10.27 0.78 19.56
C TYR A 196 11.07 1.50 18.46
N ASN A 197 12.10 0.85 17.94
CA ASN A 197 13.00 1.46 16.96
C ASN A 197 12.38 1.46 15.54
N PHE A 198 11.77 2.57 15.14
CA PHE A 198 11.28 2.81 13.79
C PHE A 198 11.65 4.21 13.29
N SER A 199 11.65 4.39 11.97
CA SER A 199 11.86 5.67 11.32
C SER A 199 10.61 6.14 10.60
N VAL A 200 10.26 7.41 10.79
CA VAL A 200 9.23 8.08 10.00
C VAL A 200 9.88 8.79 8.83
N VAL A 201 9.54 8.40 7.60
CA VAL A 201 10.01 9.12 6.40
C VAL A 201 9.01 10.19 5.99
N THR A 202 9.50 11.27 5.38
CA THR A 202 8.69 12.40 4.94
C THR A 202 7.69 12.01 3.84
N PRO A 203 6.63 12.82 3.59
CA PRO A 203 5.68 12.55 2.51
C PRO A 203 6.33 12.38 1.14
N SER A 204 7.44 13.08 0.86
CA SER A 204 8.17 12.94 -0.40
C SER A 204 8.68 11.51 -0.68
N ALA A 205 8.75 10.63 0.32
CA ALA A 205 9.18 9.24 0.11
C ALA A 205 8.09 8.36 -0.53
N PHE A 206 6.83 8.51 -0.13
CA PHE A 206 5.74 7.60 -0.52
C PHE A 206 4.42 8.31 -0.91
N TYR A 207 4.23 9.55 -0.47
CA TYR A 207 3.02 10.35 -0.59
C TYR A 207 3.34 11.72 -1.22
N SER A 208 4.21 11.73 -2.24
CA SER A 208 4.72 12.94 -2.91
C SER A 208 3.64 13.75 -3.63
N VAL A 209 2.50 13.12 -3.92
CA VAL A 209 1.31 13.73 -4.52
C VAL A 209 0.10 13.40 -3.66
N ASN A 210 -0.58 14.43 -3.18
CA ASN A 210 -1.80 14.31 -2.39
C ASN A 210 -2.98 13.89 -3.28
N TRP A 211 -3.98 13.20 -2.72
CA TRP A 211 -5.23 12.85 -3.40
C TRP A 211 -5.94 14.04 -4.07
N VAL A 212 -5.77 15.26 -3.59
CA VAL A 212 -6.34 16.49 -4.22
C VAL A 212 -5.64 16.81 -5.54
N GLU A 213 -4.35 16.51 -5.66
CA GLU A 213 -3.55 16.84 -6.84
C GLU A 213 -3.37 15.67 -7.80
N ILE A 214 -3.78 14.46 -7.40
CA ILE A 214 -3.48 13.23 -8.11
C ILE A 214 -4.01 13.22 -9.55
N GLU A 215 -5.18 13.84 -9.79
CA GLU A 215 -5.78 13.99 -11.11
C GLU A 215 -4.83 14.60 -12.14
N LYS A 216 -3.96 15.52 -11.71
CA LYS A 216 -3.03 16.23 -12.61
C LYS A 216 -1.99 15.31 -13.22
N LEU A 217 -1.74 14.14 -12.64
CA LEU A 217 -0.84 13.16 -13.24
C LEU A 217 -1.53 12.38 -14.38
N PHE A 218 -2.86 12.27 -14.37
CA PHE A 218 -3.65 11.51 -15.34
C PHE A 218 -3.96 12.30 -16.61
N LYS A 219 -3.85 13.63 -16.58
CA LYS A 219 -4.23 14.52 -17.69
C LYS A 219 -3.01 15.16 -18.37
N VAL A 220 -3.10 15.39 -19.67
CA VAL A 220 -2.11 16.19 -20.40
C VAL A 220 -2.26 17.66 -19.99
N PRO A 221 -1.18 18.32 -19.53
CA PRO A 221 -1.23 19.74 -19.19
C PRO A 221 -1.64 20.59 -20.39
N ARG A 222 -2.68 21.42 -20.23
CA ARG A 222 -3.19 22.31 -21.29
C ARG A 222 -2.62 23.72 -21.24
N THR A 223 -1.93 24.06 -20.14
CA THR A 223 -1.29 25.37 -19.95
C THR A 223 0.19 25.19 -19.62
N GLU A 224 1.02 26.19 -19.95
CA GLU A 224 2.45 26.17 -19.63
C GLU A 224 2.70 26.09 -18.10
N LYS A 225 1.82 26.73 -17.32
CA LYS A 225 1.86 26.69 -15.85
C LYS A 225 1.63 25.28 -15.33
N ASP A 226 0.63 24.57 -15.86
CA ASP A 226 0.34 23.20 -15.46
C ASP A 226 1.45 22.26 -15.90
N LEU A 227 2.01 22.47 -17.11
CA LEU A 227 3.14 21.69 -17.61
C LEU A 227 4.34 21.80 -16.67
N LYS A 228 4.73 23.03 -16.29
CA LYS A 228 5.82 23.27 -15.34
C LYS A 228 5.53 22.61 -13.98
N ARG A 229 4.30 22.72 -13.48
CA ARG A 229 3.90 22.11 -12.20
C ARG A 229 4.04 20.59 -12.21
N VAL A 230 3.55 19.94 -13.27
CA VAL A 230 3.65 18.48 -13.42
C VAL A 230 5.12 18.05 -13.59
N GLN A 231 5.91 18.76 -14.39
CA GLN A 231 7.34 18.46 -14.57
C GLN A 231 8.12 18.56 -13.26
N VAL A 232 7.91 19.63 -12.47
CA VAL A 232 8.53 19.78 -11.15
C VAL A 232 8.16 18.61 -10.24
N LYS A 233 6.88 18.20 -10.23
CA LYS A 233 6.43 17.07 -9.42
C LYS A 233 7.02 15.74 -9.86
N VAL A 234 7.08 15.47 -11.16
CA VAL A 234 7.72 14.27 -11.69
C VAL A 234 9.21 14.24 -11.34
N LEU A 235 9.92 15.36 -11.48
CA LEU A 235 11.33 15.46 -11.12
C LEU A 235 11.56 15.26 -9.60
N GLU A 236 10.69 15.83 -8.76
CA GLU A 236 10.71 15.62 -7.31
C GLU A 236 10.57 14.12 -6.99
N MET A 237 9.60 13.45 -7.63
CA MET A 237 9.36 12.02 -7.45
C MET A 237 10.56 11.18 -7.89
N GLN A 238 11.10 11.42 -9.08
CA GLN A 238 12.28 10.72 -9.60
C GLN A 238 13.50 10.88 -8.69
N ARG A 239 13.64 12.01 -8.00
CA ARG A 239 14.77 12.27 -7.10
C ARG A 239 14.56 11.69 -5.70
N ARG A 240 13.37 11.81 -5.12
CA ARG A 240 13.15 11.58 -3.68
C ARG A 240 12.20 10.45 -3.34
N SER A 241 11.27 10.10 -4.24
CA SER A 241 10.24 9.11 -3.95
C SER A 241 10.77 7.69 -4.11
N TYR A 242 10.42 6.86 -3.13
CA TYR A 242 10.48 5.41 -3.19
C TYR A 242 9.21 4.84 -3.82
N GLY A 243 8.07 5.48 -3.60
CA GLY A 243 6.82 5.11 -4.25
C GLY A 243 5.85 6.26 -4.44
N LEU A 244 4.80 6.00 -5.22
CA LEU A 244 3.67 6.89 -5.48
C LEU A 244 2.38 6.16 -5.12
N HIS A 245 1.62 6.71 -4.17
CA HIS A 245 0.27 6.25 -3.86
C HIS A 245 -0.73 6.87 -4.84
N LEU A 246 -1.51 6.05 -5.55
CA LEU A 246 -2.47 6.51 -6.54
C LEU A 246 -3.80 6.97 -5.93
N TRP A 247 -4.08 6.65 -4.67
CA TRP A 247 -5.33 7.02 -4.00
C TRP A 247 -6.55 6.56 -4.80
N ASN A 248 -6.65 5.27 -5.16
CA ASN A 248 -7.66 4.75 -6.09
C ASN A 248 -9.11 5.12 -5.72
N LYS A 249 -9.42 5.34 -4.43
CA LYS A 249 -10.71 5.90 -4.00
C LYS A 249 -11.06 7.23 -4.70
N PHE A 250 -10.07 8.04 -5.02
CA PHE A 250 -10.21 9.34 -5.68
C PHE A 250 -9.81 9.30 -7.15
N SER A 251 -8.81 8.49 -7.50
CA SER A 251 -8.22 8.52 -8.84
C SER A 251 -8.83 7.52 -9.82
N SER A 252 -9.59 6.51 -9.36
CA SER A 252 -10.12 5.44 -10.23
C SER A 252 -11.01 5.95 -11.37
N LYS A 253 -11.67 7.10 -11.16
CA LYS A 253 -12.52 7.77 -12.14
C LYS A 253 -11.76 8.47 -13.27
N PHE A 254 -10.43 8.57 -13.18
CA PHE A 254 -9.62 9.23 -14.20
C PHE A 254 -8.99 8.20 -15.14
N GLU A 255 -9.19 8.39 -16.43
CA GLU A 255 -8.43 7.68 -17.45
C GLU A 255 -7.03 8.27 -17.56
N ILE A 256 -6.07 7.45 -17.98
CA ILE A 256 -4.70 7.90 -18.24
C ILE A 256 -4.70 8.48 -19.66
N GLU A 257 -4.61 9.81 -19.78
CA GLU A 257 -4.46 10.45 -21.09
C GLU A 257 -3.06 10.15 -21.65
N GLU A 258 -2.99 9.78 -22.94
CA GLU A 258 -1.72 9.57 -23.65
C GLU A 258 -0.86 10.85 -23.60
N GLY A 259 0.42 10.69 -23.24
CA GLY A 259 1.35 11.80 -23.03
C GLY A 259 1.29 12.44 -21.63
N SER A 260 0.37 12.01 -20.76
CA SER A 260 0.32 12.44 -19.36
C SER A 260 1.54 11.94 -18.54
N ALA A 261 1.68 12.44 -17.31
CA ALA A 261 2.74 11.94 -16.43
C ALA A 261 2.52 10.46 -16.04
N MET A 262 1.27 10.05 -15.83
CA MET A 262 0.94 8.65 -15.56
C MET A 262 1.23 7.75 -16.75
N ASP A 263 0.96 8.19 -17.97
CA ASP A 263 1.27 7.43 -19.19
C ASP A 263 2.77 7.10 -19.30
N LYS A 264 3.62 8.08 -19.01
CA LYS A 264 5.08 7.88 -18.92
C LYS A 264 5.46 6.91 -17.80
N ILE A 265 4.87 7.07 -16.61
CA ILE A 265 5.12 6.16 -15.48
C ILE A 265 4.73 4.72 -15.83
N VAL A 266 3.59 4.51 -16.49
CA VAL A 266 3.14 3.19 -16.97
C VAL A 266 4.17 2.60 -17.92
N THR A 267 4.56 3.36 -18.93
CA THR A 267 5.54 2.93 -19.94
C THR A 267 6.88 2.55 -19.32
N ASP A 268 7.39 3.35 -18.39
CA ASP A 268 8.69 3.13 -17.74
C ASP A 268 8.73 1.87 -16.84
N HIS A 269 7.60 1.53 -16.24
CA HIS A 269 7.49 0.42 -15.29
C HIS A 269 6.99 -0.88 -15.92
N CYS A 270 6.58 -0.87 -17.19
CA CYS A 270 6.06 -2.07 -17.82
C CYS A 270 7.14 -3.16 -17.91
N VAL A 271 6.86 -4.32 -17.31
CA VAL A 271 7.72 -5.52 -17.33
C VAL A 271 7.06 -6.68 -18.07
N ILE A 272 5.73 -6.62 -18.27
CA ILE A 272 5.01 -7.63 -19.05
C ILE A 272 4.59 -7.15 -20.45
N CYS A 273 4.82 -5.87 -20.80
CA CYS A 273 4.64 -5.40 -22.19
C CYS A 273 5.58 -6.15 -23.13
N GLU A 274 5.09 -6.45 -24.34
CA GLU A 274 5.96 -6.87 -25.43
C GLU A 274 6.93 -5.71 -25.72
N LYS A 275 8.23 -5.95 -25.52
CA LYS A 275 9.22 -5.10 -26.16
C LYS A 275 9.05 -5.38 -27.65
N VAL A 276 8.49 -4.42 -28.39
CA VAL A 276 8.66 -4.39 -29.84
C VAL A 276 10.15 -4.23 -30.07
N THR A 277 10.88 -5.34 -30.14
CA THR A 277 12.23 -5.34 -30.68
C THR A 277 12.06 -5.04 -32.15
N ALA A 278 12.34 -3.80 -32.54
CA ALA A 278 12.65 -3.49 -33.92
C ALA A 278 13.89 -4.35 -34.29
N SER A 279 13.64 -5.46 -34.98
CA SER A 279 14.64 -6.18 -35.76
C SER A 279 14.82 -5.48 -37.09
#